data_AF-A0A921MSM6-F1
#
_entry.id   AF-A0A921MSM6-F1
#
_cell.length_a   1.000
_cell.length_b   1.000
_cell.length_c   1.000
_cell.angle_alpha   90.00
_cell.angle_beta   90.00
_cell.angle_gamma   90.00
#
_symmetry.space_group_name_H-M   'P 1'
#
loop_
_entity.id
_entity.type
_entity.pdbx_description
1 polymer ?
#
loop_
_entity_poly.entity_id
_entity_poly.type
_entity_poly.pdbx_seq_one_letter_code
_entity_poly.pdbx_strand_id
1 'polypeptide(L)'
;MNILMCGCMAAALFCCTSCNDDLDIQQSYEFTVETMPVPKELAKGETAEIRCTLKRSGEFADAFYTIRYFQYDGKGTLSLDNNLVLLPNDRYLLENGQFRLYYTSQCEESQNFIVVVEDNFGKSCELEFDFQHDNGGTGETEGDGKQLPYVRPLDSLVIAKPRL
;
A
#
# COMPACT_ATOMS: atom_id res chain seq x y z
N MET A 1 -10.11 -49.49 -61.98
CA MET A 1 -8.89 -50.28 -61.67
C MET A 1 -7.76 -49.28 -61.40
N ASN A 2 -7.07 -49.45 -60.27
CA ASN A 2 -5.85 -48.76 -59.80
C ASN A 2 -6.07 -47.34 -59.24
N ILE A 3 -6.12 -47.10 -57.92
CA ILE A 3 -5.12 -47.35 -56.85
C ILE A 3 -3.84 -46.53 -57.05
N LEU A 4 -3.76 -45.45 -56.26
CA LEU A 4 -2.60 -44.93 -55.53
C LEU A 4 -1.29 -44.77 -56.32
N MET A 5 -0.94 -43.52 -56.67
CA MET A 5 0.45 -43.08 -56.65
C MET A 5 0.56 -41.59 -56.26
N CYS A 6 1.06 -41.40 -55.04
CA CYS A 6 2.09 -40.43 -54.71
C CYS A 6 1.68 -38.93 -54.66
N GLY A 7 0.86 -38.59 -53.67
CA GLY A 7 1.25 -37.74 -52.54
C GLY A 7 2.38 -36.71 -52.73
N CYS A 8 2.22 -35.78 -53.66
CA CYS A 8 3.07 -34.60 -53.74
C CYS A 8 2.20 -33.33 -53.67
N MET A 9 2.50 -32.50 -52.66
CA MET A 9 2.14 -31.09 -52.57
C MET A 9 0.76 -30.73 -51.98
N ALA A 10 0.57 -31.04 -50.69
CA ALA A 10 -0.37 -30.32 -49.82
C ALA A 10 0.26 -30.01 -48.44
N ALA A 11 1.56 -29.72 -48.41
CA ALA A 11 2.29 -29.29 -47.22
C ALA A 11 2.42 -27.75 -47.19
N ALA A 12 1.29 -27.05 -47.25
CA ALA A 12 1.26 -25.58 -47.17
C ALA A 12 0.01 -25.05 -46.45
N LEU A 13 -0.43 -25.74 -45.40
CA LEU A 13 -1.40 -25.21 -44.42
C LEU A 13 -0.87 -25.35 -42.98
N PHE A 14 0.46 -25.28 -42.85
CA PHE A 14 1.11 -24.91 -41.60
C PHE A 14 1.34 -23.40 -41.68
N CYS A 15 0.40 -22.60 -41.18
CA CYS A 15 0.57 -21.19 -40.78
C CYS A 15 -0.79 -20.56 -40.44
N CYS A 16 -1.49 -21.13 -39.46
CA CYS A 16 -2.29 -20.30 -38.55
C CYS A 16 -1.69 -20.53 -37.18
N THR A 17 -0.48 -20.02 -36.99
CA THR A 17 0.09 -19.83 -35.67
C THR A 17 -0.95 -19.09 -34.86
N SER A 18 -1.44 -19.76 -33.82
CA SER A 18 -2.23 -19.18 -32.74
C SER A 18 -1.52 -17.93 -32.23
N CYS A 19 -1.91 -16.76 -32.74
CA CYS A 19 -1.67 -15.49 -32.08
C CYS A 19 -2.91 -15.17 -31.26
N ASN A 20 -3.23 -16.05 -30.31
CA ASN A 20 -3.85 -15.59 -29.07
C ASN A 20 -2.70 -15.22 -28.15
N ASP A 21 -2.01 -14.13 -28.48
CA ASP A 21 -1.28 -13.40 -27.47
C ASP A 21 -2.35 -12.68 -26.66
N ASP A 22 -3.03 -13.41 -25.76
CA ASP A 22 -3.62 -12.81 -24.57
C ASP A 22 -2.43 -12.29 -23.76
N LEU A 23 -1.92 -11.15 -24.22
CA LEU A 23 -0.98 -10.33 -23.51
C LEU A 23 -1.79 -9.85 -22.32
N ASP A 24 -1.68 -10.57 -21.21
CA ASP A 24 -2.15 -10.14 -19.90
C ASP A 24 -1.32 -8.90 -19.56
N ILE A 25 -1.70 -7.77 -20.17
CA ILE A 25 -1.18 -6.46 -19.83
C ILE A 25 -1.63 -6.30 -18.40
N GLN A 26 -0.70 -6.59 -17.49
CA GLN A 26 -0.93 -6.52 -16.06
C GLN A 26 -1.16 -5.05 -15.71
N GLN A 27 -2.39 -4.57 -15.87
CA GLN A 27 -2.78 -3.16 -15.72
C GLN A 27 -2.64 -2.66 -14.27
N SER A 28 -2.19 -3.52 -13.36
CA SER A 28 -1.89 -3.13 -11.99
C SER A 28 -0.56 -3.76 -11.53
N TYR A 29 0.44 -2.91 -11.31
CA TYR A 29 1.65 -3.32 -10.59
C TYR A 29 1.41 -3.28 -9.10
N GLU A 30 2.07 -4.17 -8.37
CA GLU A 30 2.08 -4.13 -6.92
C GLU A 30 2.91 -2.91 -6.48
N PHE A 31 2.45 -2.22 -5.44
CA PHE A 31 3.18 -1.12 -4.83
C PHE A 31 3.18 -1.29 -3.31
N THR A 32 4.21 -0.74 -2.68
CA THR A 32 4.34 -0.66 -1.23
C THR A 32 4.69 0.77 -0.83
N VAL A 33 4.49 1.09 0.44
CA VAL A 33 4.96 2.34 1.02
C VAL A 33 5.95 1.99 2.12
N GLU A 34 7.21 2.34 1.89
CA GLU A 34 8.26 2.22 2.90
C GLU A 34 8.27 3.46 3.78
N THR A 35 8.62 3.28 5.06
CA THR A 35 8.69 4.36 6.03
C THR A 35 10.03 4.33 6.77
N MET A 36 10.49 5.50 7.19
CA MET A 36 11.61 5.59 8.13
C MET A 36 11.14 5.25 9.56
N PRO A 37 12.06 4.83 10.46
CA PRO A 37 11.74 4.63 11.86
C PRO A 37 11.11 5.88 12.49
N VAL A 38 10.06 5.66 13.29
CA VAL A 38 9.33 6.70 14.02
C VAL A 38 9.52 6.55 15.54
N PRO A 39 9.29 7.59 16.35
CA PRO A 39 9.29 7.48 17.81
C PRO A 39 8.29 6.42 18.29
N LYS A 40 8.56 5.78 19.43
CA LYS A 40 7.61 4.84 20.06
C LYS A 40 6.60 5.55 20.95
N GLU A 41 6.92 6.74 21.41
CA GLU A 41 6.13 7.52 22.35
C GLU A 41 5.99 8.94 21.81
N LEU A 42 4.88 9.59 22.14
CA LEU A 42 4.64 10.98 21.77
C LEU A 42 3.98 11.72 22.93
N ALA A 43 4.61 12.79 23.41
CA ALA A 43 4.01 13.66 24.40
C ALA A 43 2.94 14.56 23.76
N LYS A 44 2.01 15.07 24.57
CA LYS A 44 1.00 16.02 24.10
C LYS A 44 1.66 17.27 23.52
N GLY A 45 1.28 17.62 22.28
CA GLY A 45 1.83 18.74 21.52
C GLY A 45 3.13 18.43 20.77
N GLU A 46 3.74 17.27 21.00
CA GLU A 46 4.88 16.79 20.22
C GLU A 46 4.42 16.33 18.82
N THR A 47 5.33 16.43 17.85
CA THR A 47 5.07 16.06 16.46
C THR A 47 6.07 15.02 15.97
N ALA A 48 5.56 13.88 15.50
CA ALA A 48 6.35 12.89 14.78
C ALA A 48 6.40 13.24 13.28
N GLU A 49 7.61 13.29 12.71
CA GLU A 49 7.82 13.28 11.25
C GLU A 49 7.93 11.83 10.77
N ILE A 50 7.03 11.44 9.87
CA ILE A 50 6.99 10.12 9.25
C ILE A 50 7.37 10.30 7.79
N ARG A 51 8.56 9.80 7.41
CA ARG A 51 9.05 9.90 6.03
C ARG A 51 8.63 8.67 5.25
N CYS A 52 7.87 8.86 4.18
CA CYS A 52 7.32 7.79 3.36
C CYS A 52 7.94 7.78 1.96
N THR A 53 8.14 6.59 1.40
CA THR A 53 8.56 6.37 0.02
C THR A 53 7.68 5.32 -0.63
N LEU A 54 6.91 5.72 -1.64
CA LEU A 54 6.12 4.85 -2.47
C LEU A 54 7.04 4.08 -3.44
N LYS A 55 7.05 2.76 -3.34
CA LYS A 55 7.81 1.85 -4.21
C LYS A 55 6.86 1.16 -5.17
N ARG A 56 7.14 1.30 -6.47
CA ARG A 56 6.35 0.70 -7.55
C ARG A 56 7.17 -0.42 -8.18
N SER A 57 6.54 -1.56 -8.47
CA SER A 57 7.20 -2.66 -9.22
C SER A 57 7.31 -2.39 -10.73
N GLY A 58 6.72 -1.29 -11.23
CA GLY A 58 6.86 -0.79 -12.60
C GLY A 58 6.38 0.66 -12.75
N GLU A 59 6.72 1.30 -13.87
CA GLU A 59 6.29 2.66 -14.19
C GLU A 59 5.10 2.67 -15.15
N PHE A 60 3.90 2.90 -14.61
CA PHE A 60 2.73 3.28 -15.42
C PHE A 60 2.51 4.78 -15.31
N ALA A 61 2.48 5.46 -16.46
CA ALA A 61 2.30 6.92 -16.54
C ALA A 61 0.93 7.39 -15.99
N ASP A 62 -0.09 6.53 -16.03
CA ASP A 62 -1.48 6.88 -15.67
C ASP A 62 -1.88 6.48 -14.24
N ALA A 63 -0.96 5.95 -13.43
CA ALA A 63 -1.31 5.62 -12.05
C ALA A 63 -1.21 6.87 -11.17
N PHE A 64 -2.29 7.16 -10.45
CA PHE A 64 -2.29 8.17 -9.40
C PHE A 64 -2.68 7.53 -8.07
N TYR A 65 -2.16 8.10 -6.99
CA TYR A 65 -2.31 7.57 -5.65
C TYR A 65 -3.07 8.57 -4.80
N THR A 66 -3.91 8.07 -3.91
CA THR A 66 -4.60 8.85 -2.90
C THR A 66 -4.21 8.37 -1.52
N ILE A 67 -4.29 9.28 -0.54
CA ILE A 67 -4.02 9.01 0.86
C ILE A 67 -5.25 9.35 1.68
N ARG A 68 -5.54 8.51 2.68
CA ARG A 68 -6.51 8.77 3.74
C ARG A 68 -5.96 8.26 5.06
N TYR A 69 -6.51 8.73 6.17
CA TYR A 69 -6.16 8.19 7.47
C TYR A 69 -7.41 7.99 8.33
N PHE A 70 -7.30 7.12 9.33
CA PHE A 70 -8.31 6.92 10.34
C PHE A 70 -7.64 6.75 11.69
N GLN A 71 -8.15 7.45 12.70
CA GLN A 71 -7.65 7.38 14.06
C GLN A 71 -8.56 6.48 14.90
N TYR A 72 -7.99 5.40 15.45
CA TYR A 72 -8.71 4.46 16.32
C TYR A 72 -8.71 4.97 17.76
N ASP A 73 -7.54 5.27 18.30
CA ASP A 73 -7.34 5.64 19.71
C ASP A 73 -6.61 6.98 19.87
N GLY A 74 -6.84 7.61 21.02
CA GLY A 74 -6.25 8.90 21.39
C GLY A 74 -6.78 10.07 20.56
N LYS A 75 -6.02 11.17 20.54
CA LYS A 75 -6.37 12.39 19.78
C LYS A 75 -5.13 13.02 19.17
N GLY A 76 -5.14 13.26 17.87
CA GLY A 76 -4.07 13.96 17.17
C GLY A 76 -4.52 14.54 15.83
N THR A 77 -3.60 15.24 15.17
CA THR A 77 -3.80 15.79 13.83
C THR A 77 -2.69 15.30 12.91
N LEU A 78 -3.08 14.84 11.70
CA LEU A 78 -2.15 14.38 10.68
C LEU A 78 -2.14 15.38 9.52
N SER A 79 -0.95 15.76 9.04
CA SER A 79 -0.79 16.67 7.91
C SER A 79 0.29 16.19 6.94
N LEU A 80 0.20 16.63 5.68
CA LEU A 80 1.19 16.41 4.63
C LEU A 80 2.27 17.50 4.63
N ASP A 81 3.32 17.26 3.86
CA ASP A 81 4.44 18.17 3.58
C ASP A 81 4.04 19.55 3.04
N ASN A 82 2.92 19.63 2.31
CA ASN A 82 2.32 20.87 1.84
C ASN A 82 1.47 21.61 2.90
N ASN A 83 1.52 21.18 4.17
CA ASN A 83 0.70 21.66 5.29
C ASN A 83 -0.81 21.38 5.14
N LEU A 84 -1.22 20.50 4.22
CA LEU A 84 -2.60 20.05 4.14
C LEU A 84 -2.90 19.16 5.35
N VAL A 85 -3.82 19.61 6.20
CA VAL A 85 -4.33 18.81 7.31
C VAL A 85 -5.33 17.80 6.74
N LEU A 86 -5.08 16.52 6.96
CA LEU A 86 -5.98 15.47 6.55
C LEU A 86 -7.16 15.42 7.53
N LEU A 87 -8.37 15.24 7.01
CA LEU A 87 -9.54 14.89 7.81
C LEU A 87 -9.72 13.37 7.83
N PRO A 88 -10.11 12.76 8.97
CA PRO A 88 -10.32 11.32 9.03
C PRO A 88 -11.30 10.85 7.96
N ASN A 89 -10.95 9.76 7.26
CA ASN A 89 -11.69 9.16 6.15
C ASN A 89 -11.80 9.97 4.84
N ASP A 90 -11.32 11.21 4.80
CA ASP A 90 -11.24 11.97 3.55
C ASP A 90 -10.02 11.52 2.73
N ARG A 91 -10.18 11.56 1.40
CA ARG A 91 -9.13 11.17 0.44
C ARG A 91 -8.49 12.38 -0.20
N TYR A 92 -7.17 12.33 -0.30
CA TYR A 92 -6.36 13.40 -0.87
C TYR A 92 -5.39 12.85 -1.90
N LEU A 93 -5.10 13.60 -2.96
CA LEU A 93 -4.16 13.17 -3.99
C LEU A 93 -2.72 13.24 -3.47
N LEU A 94 -1.92 12.20 -3.72
CA LEU A 94 -0.48 12.22 -3.53
C LEU A 94 0.20 12.63 -4.84
N GLU A 95 0.82 13.81 -4.84
CA GLU A 95 1.51 14.36 -6.00
C GLU A 95 2.91 13.75 -6.20
N ASN A 96 3.53 13.28 -5.12
CA ASN A 96 4.91 12.81 -5.10
C ASN A 96 5.02 11.41 -4.50
N GLY A 97 5.94 10.59 -5.05
CA GLY A 97 6.25 9.28 -4.49
C GLY A 97 7.05 9.35 -3.18
N GLN A 98 7.71 10.47 -2.90
CA GLN A 98 8.31 10.76 -1.60
C GLN A 98 7.50 11.86 -0.93
N PHE A 99 6.99 11.58 0.25
CA PHE A 99 6.15 12.51 1.01
C PHE A 99 6.42 12.35 2.51
N ARG A 100 6.03 13.36 3.29
CA ARG A 100 6.16 13.33 4.74
C ARG A 100 4.80 13.54 5.37
N LEU A 101 4.56 12.81 6.45
CA LEU A 101 3.42 13.03 7.33
C LEU A 101 3.91 13.62 8.64
N TYR A 102 3.17 14.58 9.15
CA TYR A 102 3.40 15.20 10.45
C TYR A 102 2.21 14.89 11.35
N TYR A 103 2.41 14.00 12.32
CA TYR A 103 1.41 13.66 13.32
C TYR A 103 1.71 14.42 14.60
N THR A 104 0.82 15.33 14.99
CA THR A 104 0.91 16.07 16.25
C THR A 104 -0.08 15.52 17.25
N SER A 105 0.42 15.05 18.40
CA SER A 105 -0.43 14.55 19.48
C SER A 105 -1.19 15.68 20.17
N GLN A 106 -2.44 15.41 20.55
CA GLN A 106 -3.29 16.30 21.31
C GLN A 106 -3.81 15.66 22.61
N CYS A 107 -3.29 14.50 23.00
CA CYS A 107 -3.68 13.78 24.22
C CYS A 107 -2.46 13.31 25.02
N GLU A 108 -2.73 12.85 26.25
CA GLU A 108 -1.76 12.26 27.18
C GLU A 108 -2.02 10.75 27.32
N GLU A 109 -2.57 10.13 26.28
CA GLU A 109 -2.91 8.70 26.23
C GLU A 109 -2.20 8.06 25.03
N SER A 110 -2.15 6.72 25.01
CA SER A 110 -1.69 5.97 23.84
C SER A 110 -2.56 6.29 22.62
N GLN A 111 -1.92 6.34 21.45
CA GLN A 111 -2.54 6.74 20.19
C GLN A 111 -2.28 5.67 19.14
N ASN A 112 -3.34 5.28 18.44
CA ASN A 112 -3.26 4.34 17.31
C ASN A 112 -4.05 4.91 16.13
N PHE A 113 -3.43 4.89 14.95
CA PHE A 113 -4.07 5.27 13.71
C PHE A 113 -3.48 4.52 12.52
N ILE A 114 -4.26 4.44 11.45
CA ILE A 114 -3.81 3.92 10.16
C ILE A 114 -3.75 5.01 9.11
N VAL A 115 -2.84 4.83 8.17
CA VAL A 115 -2.75 5.58 6.92
C VAL A 115 -2.90 4.58 5.79
N VAL A 116 -3.81 4.86 4.86
CA VAL A 116 -4.04 4.01 3.69
C VAL A 116 -3.68 4.81 2.45
N VAL A 117 -2.79 4.24 1.64
CA VAL A 117 -2.48 4.72 0.29
C VAL A 117 -3.16 3.81 -0.70
N GLU A 118 -3.99 4.37 -1.57
CA GLU A 118 -4.81 3.65 -2.55
C GLU A 118 -4.47 4.13 -3.96
N ASP A 119 -4.27 3.22 -4.91
CA ASP A 119 -4.14 3.56 -6.32
C ASP A 119 -5.52 3.60 -7.02
N ASN A 120 -5.53 4.10 -8.25
CA ASN A 120 -6.73 4.17 -9.07
C ASN A 120 -7.17 2.82 -9.68
N PHE A 121 -6.44 1.74 -9.44
CA PHE A 121 -6.76 0.38 -9.88
C PHE A 121 -7.36 -0.47 -8.74
N GLY A 122 -7.55 0.12 -7.57
CA GLY A 122 -8.17 -0.52 -6.40
C GLY A 122 -7.20 -1.27 -5.49
N LYS A 123 -5.88 -1.13 -5.69
CA LYS A 123 -4.88 -1.64 -4.76
C LYS A 123 -4.63 -0.65 -3.64
N SER A 124 -4.37 -1.16 -2.45
CA SER A 124 -4.13 -0.36 -1.25
C SER A 124 -2.97 -0.88 -0.43
N CYS A 125 -2.22 0.04 0.18
CA CYS A 125 -1.20 -0.25 1.17
C CYS A 125 -1.58 0.46 2.48
N GLU A 126 -1.66 -0.30 3.57
CA GLU A 126 -2.01 0.21 4.91
C GLU A 126 -0.76 0.26 5.79
N LEU A 127 -0.59 1.39 6.48
CA LEU A 127 0.46 1.66 7.45
C LEU A 127 -0.21 1.90 8.80
N GLU A 128 0.15 1.11 9.81
CA GLU A 128 -0.34 1.25 11.18
C GLU A 128 0.72 1.92 12.06
N PHE A 129 0.30 2.92 12.84
CA PHE A 129 1.16 3.68 13.74
C PHE A 129 0.63 3.63 15.17
N ASP A 130 1.49 3.20 16.07
CA ASP A 130 1.24 3.10 17.51
C ASP A 130 2.22 3.99 18.26
N PHE A 131 1.70 5.01 18.94
CA PHE A 131 2.46 5.83 19.88
C PHE A 131 1.99 5.52 21.31
N GLN A 132 2.88 4.93 22.10
CA GLN A 132 2.64 4.55 23.48
C GLN A 132 2.72 5.76 24.40
N HIS A 133 1.98 5.69 25.50
CA HIS A 133 2.12 6.61 26.63
C HIS A 133 2.82 5.89 27.79
N ASP A 134 3.90 6.49 28.32
CA ASP A 134 4.59 5.95 29.48
C ASP A 134 3.74 6.17 30.74
N ASN A 135 3.14 5.08 31.24
CA ASN A 135 2.35 5.05 32.48
C ASN A 135 3.22 4.90 33.75
N GLY A 136 4.53 5.19 33.69
CA GLY A 136 5.41 5.24 34.87
C GLY A 136 5.58 3.89 35.58
N GLY A 137 5.33 2.78 34.90
CA GLY A 137 5.48 1.43 35.43
C GLY A 137 6.93 0.94 35.29
N THR A 138 7.66 0.83 36.40
CA THR A 138 8.93 0.09 36.46
C THR A 138 8.74 -1.32 35.91
N GLY A 139 9.37 -1.63 34.77
CA GLY A 139 9.36 -2.97 34.18
C GLY A 139 10.30 -3.08 32.98
N GLU A 140 11.53 -3.51 33.26
CA GLU A 140 12.46 -4.27 32.40
C GLU A 140 12.66 -3.83 30.94
N THR A 141 13.79 -3.15 30.71
CA THR A 141 14.35 -2.85 29.39
C THR A 141 14.91 -4.13 28.77
N GLU A 142 14.19 -4.77 27.86
CA GLU A 142 14.78 -5.68 26.87
C GLU A 142 14.10 -5.49 25.50
N GLY A 143 14.88 -5.13 24.47
CA GLY A 143 14.40 -5.09 23.08
C GLY A 143 15.04 -4.01 22.21
N ASP A 144 16.29 -4.25 21.83
CA ASP A 144 17.04 -3.56 20.76
C ASP A 144 16.25 -3.46 19.43
N GLY A 145 16.37 -2.29 18.78
CA GLY A 145 16.47 -2.21 17.32
C GLY A 145 15.21 -2.18 16.44
N LYS A 146 14.77 -0.96 16.07
CA LYS A 146 14.02 -0.61 14.84
C LYS A 146 12.73 -1.40 14.54
N GLN A 147 11.64 -1.07 15.23
CA GLN A 147 10.30 -1.40 14.74
C GLN A 147 9.94 -0.43 13.60
N LEU A 148 9.96 -0.93 12.36
CA LEU A 148 9.28 -0.27 11.25
C LEU A 148 7.76 -0.38 11.50
N PRO A 149 6.92 0.60 11.12
CA PRO A 149 5.47 0.43 11.18
C PRO A 149 5.10 -0.82 10.37
N TYR A 150 4.22 -1.63 10.95
CA TYR A 150 3.85 -2.92 10.39
C TYR A 150 2.98 -2.69 9.15
N VAL A 151 3.53 -3.02 7.98
CA VAL A 151 2.77 -3.04 6.71
C VAL A 151 1.98 -4.34 6.70
N ARG A 152 0.64 -4.29 6.84
CA ARG A 152 -0.21 -5.48 6.70
C ARG A 152 -0.37 -5.81 5.20
N PRO A 153 0.13 -6.95 4.70
CA PRO A 153 -0.17 -7.39 3.34
C PRO A 153 -1.63 -7.83 3.26
N LEU A 154 -2.38 -7.34 2.27
CA LEU A 154 -3.82 -7.59 2.12
C LEU A 154 -4.13 -8.94 1.45
N ASP A 155 -3.50 -10.04 1.88
CA ASP A 155 -3.85 -11.39 1.41
C ASP A 155 -4.87 -12.03 2.35
N SER A 156 -6.06 -11.44 2.51
CA SER A 156 -7.23 -12.10 3.11
C SER A 156 -8.54 -11.32 2.92
N LEU A 157 -8.81 -10.80 1.73
CA LEU A 157 -10.21 -10.64 1.31
C LEU A 157 -10.69 -12.02 0.86
N VAL A 158 -11.15 -12.83 1.83
CA VAL A 158 -11.98 -14.00 1.52
C VAL A 158 -13.25 -13.45 0.89
N ILE A 159 -13.25 -13.38 -0.45
CA ILE A 159 -14.48 -13.23 -1.23
C ILE A 159 -15.30 -14.47 -0.90
N ALA A 160 -16.25 -14.32 0.04
CA ALA A 160 -17.29 -15.30 0.22
C ALA A 160 -18.03 -15.39 -1.11
N LYS A 161 -17.73 -16.44 -1.88
CA LYS A 161 -18.47 -16.75 -3.12
C LYS A 161 -19.95 -16.73 -2.77
N PRO A 162 -20.80 -15.99 -3.50
CA PRO A 162 -22.23 -16.09 -3.30
C PRO A 162 -22.63 -17.54 -3.59
N ARG A 163 -23.32 -18.17 -2.65
CA ARG A 163 -23.96 -19.46 -2.89
C ARG A 163 -25.07 -19.20 -3.92
N LEU A 164 -24.95 -19.86 -5.08
CA LEU A 164 -26.03 -20.01 -6.06
C LEU A 164 -27.24 -20.68 -5.41
#